data_AF-A0A3D8QTL9-F1
#
_entry.id   AF-A0A3D8QTL9-F1
#
_cell.length_a   1.000
_cell.length_b   1.000
_cell.length_c   1.000
_cell.angle_alpha   90.00
_cell.angle_beta   90.00
_cell.angle_gamma   90.00
#
_symmetry.space_group_name_H-M   'P 1'
#
loop_
_entity.id
_entity.type
_entity.pdbx_description
1 polymer ?
#
loop_
_entity_poly.entity_id
_entity_poly.type
_entity_poly.pdbx_seq_one_letter_code
_entity_poly.pdbx_strand_id
1 'polypeptide(L)'
;MWGLSYWIFPIISAFVWAGMLIAMIVYWSAVGKPHYPSMDVGMTIPHISDVGAFTMKPLFIAGSVVTTIFLDLAFASERWLRHKGRLARNTTKKEKTLSILSICFAVIGTAGLILLSIFDSYRHGNVHNICLGLFMAGYIISAICLCWSYQILGSRYRDQPILRISFWLKLGFIVVEVILAIAFGVCLVQNISNAGSILEWTISFVFTFYIASFVVDLRPAIKTRHMNSFNTKTEAEVELQDRI
;
A
#
# COMPACT_ATOMS: atom_id res chain seq x y z
N MET A 1 -11.49 -14.05 -21.21
CA MET A 1 -11.19 -12.67 -20.73
C MET A 1 -9.91 -12.70 -19.91
N TRP A 2 -8.94 -11.89 -20.33
CA TRP A 2 -7.53 -11.73 -19.93
C TRP A 2 -7.15 -12.23 -18.52
N GLY A 3 -6.16 -13.14 -18.50
CA GLY A 3 -5.62 -13.81 -17.31
C GLY A 3 -4.73 -12.94 -16.42
N LEU A 4 -5.14 -11.70 -16.14
CA LEU A 4 -4.46 -10.84 -15.18
C LEU A 4 -4.55 -11.47 -13.80
N SER A 5 -3.40 -11.91 -13.31
CA SER A 5 -3.28 -12.53 -12.01
C SER A 5 -3.20 -11.43 -10.98
N TYR A 6 -4.31 -11.14 -10.30
CA TYR A 6 -4.52 -9.99 -9.40
C TYR A 6 -3.40 -9.75 -8.37
N TRP A 7 -2.62 -10.79 -8.01
CA TRP A 7 -1.44 -10.67 -7.15
C TRP A 7 -0.29 -9.84 -7.76
N ILE A 8 -0.32 -9.52 -9.05
CA ILE A 8 0.67 -8.67 -9.71
C ILE A 8 0.55 -7.21 -9.28
N PHE A 9 -0.65 -6.74 -8.91
CA PHE A 9 -0.89 -5.35 -8.55
C PHE A 9 -0.04 -4.89 -7.35
N PRO A 10 -0.07 -5.57 -6.19
CA PRO A 10 0.79 -5.18 -5.08
C PRO A 10 2.28 -5.36 -5.37
N ILE A 11 2.68 -6.24 -6.30
CA ILE A 11 4.09 -6.38 -6.70
C ILE A 11 4.57 -5.17 -7.46
N ILE A 12 3.82 -4.74 -8.47
CA ILE A 12 4.17 -3.54 -9.25
C ILE A 12 4.23 -2.34 -8.30
N SER A 13 3.23 -2.19 -7.43
CA SER A 13 3.18 -1.11 -6.45
C SER A 13 4.40 -1.08 -5.53
N ALA A 14 4.73 -2.22 -4.89
CA ALA A 14 5.87 -2.33 -3.98
C ALA A 14 7.22 -2.14 -4.70
N PHE A 15 7.37 -2.72 -5.90
CA PHE A 15 8.61 -2.63 -6.67
C PHE A 15 8.88 -1.20 -7.14
N VAL A 16 7.87 -0.50 -7.65
CA VAL A 16 8.00 0.89 -8.08
C VAL A 16 8.29 1.81 -6.89
N TRP A 17 7.61 1.59 -5.76
CA TRP A 17 7.84 2.37 -4.55
C TRP A 17 9.27 2.19 -4.04
N ALA A 18 9.71 0.94 -3.81
CA ALA A 18 11.05 0.63 -3.36
C ALA A 18 12.12 1.11 -4.35
N GLY A 19 11.89 0.88 -5.65
CA GLY A 19 12.80 1.30 -6.72
C GLY A 19 12.98 2.82 -6.75
N MET A 20 11.89 3.57 -6.58
CA MET A 20 11.94 5.03 -6.47
C MET A 20 12.75 5.48 -5.24
N LEU A 21 12.49 4.92 -4.06
CA LEU A 21 13.22 5.25 -2.84
C LEU A 21 14.73 4.94 -2.97
N ILE A 22 15.06 3.75 -3.49
CA ILE A 22 16.45 3.34 -3.73
C ILE A 22 17.11 4.27 -4.75
N ALA A 23 16.42 4.62 -5.84
CA ALA A 23 16.96 5.53 -6.84
C ALA A 23 17.23 6.92 -6.25
N MET A 24 16.36 7.44 -5.40
CA MET A 24 16.53 8.75 -4.75
C MET A 24 17.73 8.76 -3.79
N ILE A 25 17.89 7.74 -2.94
CA ILE A 25 19.03 7.68 -2.02
C ILE A 25 20.35 7.41 -2.74
N VAL A 26 20.34 6.55 -3.78
CA VAL A 26 21.52 6.28 -4.62
C VAL A 26 21.93 7.52 -5.38
N TYR A 27 20.97 8.23 -5.99
CA TYR A 27 21.24 9.49 -6.69
C TYR A 27 21.90 10.51 -5.75
N TRP A 28 21.29 10.77 -4.59
CA TRP A 28 21.84 11.71 -3.61
C TRP A 28 23.26 11.33 -3.16
N SER A 29 23.52 10.04 -2.94
CA SER A 29 24.87 9.56 -2.61
C SER A 29 25.86 9.74 -3.77
N ALA A 30 25.44 9.44 -5.01
CA ALA A 30 26.28 9.50 -6.20
C ALA A 30 26.69 10.92 -6.59
N VAL A 31 25.83 11.92 -6.32
CA VAL A 31 26.15 13.34 -6.59
C VAL A 31 26.92 14.02 -5.44
N GLY A 32 27.45 13.25 -4.49
CA GLY A 32 28.30 13.77 -3.42
C GLY A 32 27.55 14.30 -2.20
N LYS A 33 26.32 13.83 -1.95
CA LYS A 33 25.50 14.19 -0.78
C LYS A 33 25.25 15.70 -0.64
N PRO A 34 24.67 16.36 -1.66
CA PRO A 34 24.40 17.79 -1.60
C PRO A 34 23.45 18.12 -0.45
N HIS A 35 23.64 19.30 0.13
CA HIS A 35 22.70 19.91 1.06
C HIS A 35 21.68 20.72 0.25
N TYR A 36 20.42 20.29 0.27
CA TYR A 36 19.37 20.92 -0.54
C TYR A 36 18.83 22.19 0.12
N PRO A 37 18.35 23.18 -0.67
CA PRO A 37 17.70 24.39 -0.13
C PRO A 37 16.45 24.15 0.72
N SER A 38 15.83 22.97 0.64
CA SER A 38 14.68 22.58 1.46
C SER A 38 15.06 21.96 2.80
N MET A 39 16.35 21.66 3.01
CA MET A 39 16.85 21.10 4.27
C MET A 39 17.06 22.20 5.32
N ASP A 40 16.81 21.88 6.58
CA ASP A 40 17.15 22.75 7.70
C ASP A 40 18.66 22.90 7.87
N VAL A 41 19.07 24.04 8.43
CA VAL A 41 20.48 24.35 8.69
C VAL A 41 21.09 23.30 9.61
N GLY A 42 22.15 22.64 9.16
CA GLY A 42 22.87 21.61 9.92
C GLY A 42 22.36 20.18 9.71
N MET A 43 21.35 19.97 8.87
CA MET A 43 20.96 18.63 8.43
C MET A 43 22.05 17.96 7.58
N THR A 44 22.30 16.68 7.87
CA THR A 44 23.26 15.83 7.15
C THR A 44 22.58 14.77 6.29
N ILE A 45 21.33 14.42 6.60
CA ILE A 45 20.53 13.44 5.87
C ILE A 45 19.27 14.16 5.36
N PRO A 46 19.00 14.16 4.05
CA PRO A 46 17.80 14.77 3.51
C PRO A 46 16.57 13.90 3.79
N HIS A 47 15.41 14.55 3.94
CA HIS A 47 14.12 13.89 3.80
C HIS A 47 13.97 13.32 2.38
N ILE A 48 13.08 12.34 2.21
CA ILE A 48 12.69 11.86 0.87
C ILE A 48 12.13 13.03 0.06
N SER A 49 11.30 13.85 0.71
CA SER A 49 10.73 15.05 0.10
C SER A 49 11.77 16.07 -0.36
N ASP A 50 12.90 16.21 0.36
CA ASP A 50 13.99 17.10 -0.03
C ASP A 50 14.64 16.64 -1.35
N VAL A 51 14.95 15.35 -1.46
CA VAL A 51 15.49 14.78 -2.71
C VAL A 51 14.44 14.89 -3.83
N GLY A 52 13.17 14.67 -3.49
CA GLY A 52 12.03 14.71 -4.39
C GLY A 52 11.58 16.11 -4.82
N ALA A 53 12.14 17.19 -4.27
CA ALA A 53 11.74 18.56 -4.61
C ALA A 53 12.45 19.13 -5.85
N PHE A 54 13.62 18.56 -6.21
CA PHE A 54 14.50 19.09 -7.25
C PHE A 54 14.59 18.17 -8.47
N THR A 55 15.79 17.74 -8.86
CA THR A 55 16.03 16.94 -10.07
C THR A 55 15.22 15.64 -10.10
N MET A 56 14.99 15.02 -8.94
CA MET A 56 14.26 13.75 -8.82
C MET A 56 12.74 13.93 -8.71
N LYS A 57 12.22 15.16 -8.79
CA LYS A 57 10.77 15.43 -8.72
C LYS A 57 9.93 14.66 -9.73
N PRO A 58 10.32 14.56 -11.03
CA PRO A 58 9.56 13.77 -11.99
C PRO A 58 9.48 12.29 -11.61
N LEU A 59 10.59 11.72 -11.10
CA LEU A 59 10.61 10.34 -10.60
C LEU A 59 9.69 10.19 -9.38
N PHE A 60 9.74 11.14 -8.45
CA PHE A 60 8.92 11.10 -7.23
C PHE A 60 7.42 11.16 -7.52
N ILE A 61 7.01 12.00 -8.47
CA ILE A 61 5.62 12.09 -8.93
C ILE A 61 5.21 10.80 -9.65
N ALA A 62 5.98 10.36 -10.65
CA ALA A 62 5.63 9.18 -11.44
C ALA A 62 5.58 7.91 -10.57
N GLY A 63 6.57 7.71 -9.70
CA GLY A 63 6.61 6.58 -8.78
C GLY A 63 5.46 6.60 -7.79
N SER A 64 5.17 7.75 -7.16
CA SER A 64 4.01 7.92 -6.27
C SER A 64 2.68 7.58 -6.96
N VAL A 65 2.45 8.08 -8.17
CA VAL A 65 1.22 7.80 -8.94
C VAL A 65 1.09 6.32 -9.27
N VAL A 66 2.15 5.69 -9.78
CA VAL A 66 2.11 4.27 -10.15
C VAL A 66 1.93 3.40 -8.90
N THR A 67 2.68 3.66 -7.82
CA THR A 67 2.54 2.92 -6.55
C THR A 67 1.12 2.96 -6.03
N THR A 68 0.52 4.15 -5.92
CA THR A 68 -0.78 4.34 -5.31
C THR A 68 -1.94 3.79 -6.15
N ILE A 69 -1.91 3.98 -7.47
CA ILE A 69 -2.93 3.40 -8.37
C ILE A 69 -2.91 1.87 -8.29
N PHE A 70 -1.73 1.25 -8.34
CA PHE A 70 -1.63 -0.20 -8.25
C PHE A 70 -1.99 -0.74 -6.86
N LEU A 71 -1.73 0.03 -5.80
CA LEU A 71 -2.19 -0.30 -4.45
C LEU A 71 -3.72 -0.25 -4.36
N ASP A 72 -4.36 0.80 -4.87
CA ASP A 72 -5.82 0.92 -4.89
C ASP A 72 -6.47 -0.19 -5.73
N LEU A 73 -5.85 -0.58 -6.85
CA LEU A 73 -6.26 -1.75 -7.63
C LEU A 73 -6.14 -3.05 -6.83
N ALA A 74 -5.13 -3.20 -5.96
CA ALA A 74 -5.01 -4.34 -5.08
C ALA A 74 -6.19 -4.40 -4.09
N PHE A 75 -6.52 -3.28 -3.42
CA PHE A 75 -7.70 -3.18 -2.54
C PHE A 75 -9.01 -3.47 -3.27
N ALA A 76 -9.21 -2.87 -4.45
CA ALA A 76 -10.40 -3.08 -5.27
C ALA A 76 -10.52 -4.54 -5.73
N SER A 77 -9.41 -5.15 -6.12
CA SER A 77 -9.38 -6.55 -6.55
C SER A 77 -9.73 -7.51 -5.42
N GLU A 78 -9.23 -7.26 -4.22
CA GLU A 78 -9.56 -8.07 -3.04
C GLU A 78 -11.07 -8.02 -2.77
N ARG A 79 -11.65 -6.82 -2.73
CA ARG A 79 -13.09 -6.61 -2.54
C ARG A 79 -13.92 -7.30 -3.62
N TRP A 80 -13.49 -7.22 -4.87
CA TRP A 80 -14.16 -7.84 -6.02
C TRP A 80 -14.10 -9.37 -5.95
N LEU A 81 -12.94 -9.93 -5.65
CA LEU A 81 -12.74 -11.37 -5.52
C LEU A 81 -13.54 -11.96 -4.35
N ARG A 82 -13.63 -11.24 -3.22
CA ARG A 82 -14.52 -11.60 -2.11
C ARG A 82 -15.99 -11.51 -2.50
N HIS A 83 -16.38 -10.52 -3.29
CA HIS A 83 -17.76 -10.40 -3.80
C HIS A 83 -18.15 -11.58 -4.69
N LYS A 84 -17.26 -11.99 -5.60
CA LYS A 84 -17.43 -13.13 -6.51
C LYS A 84 -17.27 -14.50 -5.84
N GLY A 85 -16.98 -14.55 -4.53
CA GLY A 85 -16.78 -15.80 -3.80
C GLY A 85 -15.48 -16.55 -4.14
N ARG A 86 -14.54 -15.90 -4.84
CA ARG A 86 -13.21 -16.47 -5.15
C ARG A 86 -12.23 -16.38 -3.97
N LEU A 87 -12.53 -15.48 -3.03
CA LEU A 87 -11.94 -15.37 -1.70
C LEU A 87 -13.05 -15.52 -0.65
N ALA A 88 -12.67 -15.73 0.61
CA ALA A 88 -13.62 -15.81 1.73
C ALA A 88 -14.57 -14.60 1.73
N ARG A 89 -15.85 -14.88 1.56
CA ARG A 89 -16.89 -13.89 1.23
C ARG A 89 -17.27 -13.07 2.43
N ASN A 90 -17.44 -11.76 2.24
CA ASN A 90 -18.00 -10.88 3.28
C ASN A 90 -19.50 -11.19 3.44
N THR A 91 -19.87 -11.76 4.58
CA THR A 91 -21.24 -12.20 4.87
C THR A 91 -22.01 -11.15 5.66
N THR A 92 -21.33 -10.42 6.55
CA THR A 92 -21.98 -9.45 7.43
C THR A 92 -22.00 -8.04 6.82
N LYS A 93 -22.99 -7.22 7.23
CA LYS A 93 -23.04 -5.79 6.85
C LYS A 93 -21.78 -5.05 7.36
N LYS A 94 -21.30 -5.38 8.56
CA LYS A 94 -20.09 -4.80 9.17
C LYS A 94 -18.84 -5.03 8.32
N GLU A 95 -18.59 -6.26 7.88
CA GLU A 95 -17.46 -6.60 6.99
C GLU A 95 -17.52 -5.82 5.66
N LYS A 96 -18.72 -5.64 5.10
CA LYS A 96 -18.90 -4.88 3.86
C LYS A 96 -18.60 -3.39 4.07
N THR A 97 -19.13 -2.79 5.14
CA THR A 97 -18.87 -1.38 5.47
C THR A 97 -17.40 -1.13 5.73
N LEU A 98 -16.73 -1.97 6.53
CA LEU A 98 -15.29 -1.83 6.82
C LEU A 98 -14.44 -1.94 5.55
N SER A 99 -14.78 -2.87 4.65
CA SER A 99 -14.05 -3.04 3.39
C SER A 99 -14.29 -1.89 2.40
N ILE A 100 -15.47 -1.25 2.43
CA ILE A 100 -15.71 -0.04 1.64
C ILE A 100 -14.93 1.13 2.24
N LEU A 101 -14.99 1.28 3.57
CA LEU A 101 -14.30 2.34 4.28
C LEU A 101 -12.78 2.28 4.09
N SER A 102 -12.19 1.07 4.08
CA SER A 102 -10.78 0.89 3.78
C SER A 102 -10.43 1.39 2.39
N ILE A 103 -11.26 1.11 1.37
CA ILE A 103 -11.02 1.61 0.01
C ILE A 103 -11.15 3.14 -0.04
N CYS A 104 -12.17 3.72 0.60
CA CYS A 104 -12.34 5.18 0.64
C CYS A 104 -11.13 5.88 1.25
N PHE A 105 -10.64 5.40 2.40
CA PHE A 105 -9.45 5.97 3.04
C PHE A 105 -8.15 5.70 2.26
N ALA A 106 -8.04 4.56 1.55
CA ALA A 106 -6.91 4.31 0.65
C ALA A 106 -6.87 5.35 -0.48
N VAL A 107 -8.01 5.66 -1.09
CA VAL A 107 -8.11 6.70 -2.13
C VAL A 107 -7.77 8.10 -1.59
N ILE A 108 -8.17 8.40 -0.35
CA ILE A 108 -7.75 9.64 0.33
C ILE A 108 -6.23 9.66 0.53
N GLY A 109 -5.64 8.54 0.96
CA GLY A 109 -4.19 8.38 1.08
C GLY A 109 -3.46 8.54 -0.25
N THR A 110 -3.98 7.95 -1.33
CA THR A 110 -3.52 8.11 -2.71
C THR A 110 -3.51 9.57 -3.14
N ALA A 111 -4.62 10.28 -2.91
CA ALA A 111 -4.71 11.71 -3.20
C ALA A 111 -3.66 12.51 -2.40
N GLY A 112 -3.49 12.20 -1.11
CA GLY A 112 -2.46 12.82 -0.27
C GLY A 112 -1.04 12.62 -0.83
N LEU A 113 -0.68 11.40 -1.23
CA LEU A 113 0.65 11.08 -1.75
C LEU A 113 0.93 11.70 -3.13
N ILE A 114 -0.07 11.71 -4.01
CA ILE A 114 0.08 12.37 -5.32
C ILE A 114 0.23 13.88 -5.12
N LEU A 115 -0.61 14.49 -4.28
CA LEU A 115 -0.56 15.94 -4.05
C LEU A 115 0.74 16.36 -3.36
N LEU A 116 1.24 15.62 -2.35
CA LEU A 116 2.52 15.95 -1.71
C LEU A 116 3.71 15.81 -2.67
N SER A 117 3.62 14.92 -3.68
CA SER A 117 4.69 14.78 -4.69
C SER A 117 4.71 15.96 -5.67
N ILE A 118 3.56 16.61 -5.91
CA ILE A 118 3.42 17.78 -6.78
C ILE A 118 3.77 19.06 -6.02
N PHE A 119 3.18 19.24 -4.83
CA PHE A 119 3.45 20.34 -3.91
C PHE A 119 4.69 19.98 -3.06
N ASP A 120 5.86 20.24 -3.65
CA ASP A 120 7.16 19.92 -3.06
C ASP A 120 7.46 20.67 -1.74
N SER A 121 8.39 20.11 -0.96
CA SER A 121 8.80 20.65 0.34
C SER A 121 9.44 22.04 0.25
N TYR A 122 10.04 22.39 -0.90
CA TYR A 122 10.74 23.66 -1.08
C TYR A 122 9.80 24.84 -1.33
N ARG A 123 8.86 24.71 -2.28
CA ARG A 123 7.99 25.79 -2.73
C ARG A 123 6.68 25.86 -1.94
N HIS A 124 6.21 24.71 -1.43
CA HIS A 124 4.88 24.57 -0.84
C HIS A 124 4.91 23.77 0.47
N GLY A 125 5.94 23.96 1.32
CA GLY A 125 6.17 23.17 2.53
C GLY A 125 4.96 22.98 3.45
N ASN A 126 4.12 24.01 3.65
CA ASN A 126 2.91 23.87 4.46
C ASN A 126 1.87 22.93 3.83
N VAL A 127 1.65 23.05 2.51
CA VAL A 127 0.73 22.17 1.77
C VAL A 127 1.29 20.75 1.74
N HIS A 128 2.60 20.63 1.51
CA HIS A 128 3.33 19.36 1.55
C HIS A 128 3.09 18.62 2.86
N ASN A 129 3.27 19.29 4.01
CA ASN A 129 3.11 18.69 5.34
C ASN A 129 1.65 18.27 5.62
N ILE A 130 0.66 19.05 5.17
CA ILE A 130 -0.75 18.68 5.28
C ILE A 130 -1.04 17.43 4.42
N CYS A 131 -0.55 17.39 3.18
CA CYS A 131 -0.73 16.26 2.29
C CYS A 131 0.01 15.01 2.79
N LEU A 132 1.18 15.16 3.44
CA LEU A 132 1.90 14.09 4.13
C LEU A 132 1.07 13.49 5.27
N GLY A 133 0.48 14.35 6.11
CA GLY A 133 -0.47 13.92 7.14
C GLY A 133 -1.67 13.18 6.56
N LEU A 134 -2.25 13.69 5.46
CA LEU A 134 -3.39 13.07 4.77
C LEU A 134 -3.04 11.69 4.21
N PHE A 135 -1.87 11.56 3.59
CA PHE A 135 -1.32 10.29 3.09
C PHE A 135 -1.19 9.26 4.21
N MET A 136 -0.47 9.61 5.28
CA MET A 136 -0.18 8.70 6.39
C MET A 136 -1.47 8.29 7.12
N ALA A 137 -2.31 9.26 7.48
CA ALA A 137 -3.57 8.99 8.18
C ALA A 137 -4.53 8.18 7.30
N GLY A 138 -4.62 8.50 6.00
CA GLY A 138 -5.45 7.77 5.04
C GLY A 138 -5.10 6.29 4.99
N TYR A 139 -3.83 5.94 4.77
CA TYR A 139 -3.43 4.53 4.71
C TYR A 139 -3.49 3.83 6.07
N ILE A 140 -3.14 4.49 7.18
CA ILE A 140 -3.27 3.88 8.52
C ILE A 140 -4.74 3.56 8.85
N ILE A 141 -5.66 4.51 8.64
CA ILE A 141 -7.08 4.28 8.90
C ILE A 141 -7.63 3.20 7.95
N SER A 142 -7.21 3.22 6.69
CA SER A 142 -7.56 2.18 5.72
C SER A 142 -7.11 0.79 6.19
N ALA A 143 -5.86 0.68 6.64
CA ALA A 143 -5.27 -0.56 7.11
C ALA A 143 -5.95 -1.07 8.39
N ILE A 144 -6.31 -0.19 9.33
CA ILE A 144 -7.08 -0.54 10.54
C ILE A 144 -8.45 -1.11 10.15
N CYS A 145 -9.17 -0.45 9.24
CA CYS A 145 -10.47 -0.92 8.76
C CYS A 145 -10.36 -2.29 8.09
N LEU A 146 -9.32 -2.49 7.27
CA LEU A 146 -9.04 -3.77 6.62
C LEU A 146 -8.73 -4.86 7.65
N CYS A 147 -7.81 -4.61 8.59
CA CYS A 147 -7.45 -5.56 9.64
C CYS A 147 -8.64 -5.95 10.51
N TRP A 148 -9.50 -4.99 10.85
CA TRP A 148 -10.73 -5.29 11.57
C TRP A 148 -11.63 -6.23 10.76
N SER A 149 -11.82 -5.96 9.46
CA SER A 149 -12.57 -6.86 8.58
C SER A 149 -11.97 -8.26 8.54
N TYR A 150 -10.65 -8.38 8.54
CA TYR A 150 -9.93 -9.66 8.57
C TYR A 150 -10.09 -10.41 9.89
N GLN A 151 -10.12 -9.71 11.02
CA GLN A 151 -10.34 -10.32 12.33
C GLN A 151 -11.71 -11.00 12.39
N ILE A 152 -12.76 -10.30 11.93
CA ILE A 152 -14.12 -10.86 11.87
C ILE A 152 -14.14 -12.10 10.96
N LEU A 153 -13.48 -11.99 9.79
CA LEU A 153 -13.46 -13.06 8.81
C LEU A 153 -12.66 -14.29 9.28
N GLY A 154 -11.51 -14.09 9.90
CA GLY A 154 -10.66 -15.15 10.44
C GLY A 154 -11.26 -15.90 11.63
N SER A 155 -12.18 -15.27 12.36
CA SER A 155 -12.98 -15.94 13.40
C SER A 155 -13.97 -16.95 12.81
N ARG A 156 -14.54 -16.64 11.63
CA ARG A 156 -15.53 -17.46 10.93
C ARG A 156 -14.90 -18.55 10.07
N TYR A 157 -13.86 -18.22 9.30
CA TYR A 157 -13.16 -19.14 8.41
C TYR A 157 -11.91 -19.72 9.11
N ARG A 158 -12.12 -20.44 10.21
CA ARG A 158 -11.02 -21.01 11.01
C ARG A 158 -10.16 -22.01 10.25
N ASP A 159 -10.76 -22.68 9.27
CA ASP A 159 -10.11 -23.74 8.48
C ASP A 159 -9.12 -23.20 7.44
N GLN A 160 -9.03 -21.87 7.28
CA GLN A 160 -8.14 -21.22 6.32
C GLN A 160 -7.01 -20.45 7.04
N PRO A 161 -5.87 -21.10 7.33
CA PRO A 161 -4.78 -20.48 8.10
C PRO A 161 -4.17 -19.25 7.40
N ILE A 162 -4.28 -19.17 6.07
CA ILE A 162 -3.77 -18.04 5.28
C ILE A 162 -4.42 -16.70 5.68
N LEU A 163 -5.69 -16.71 6.10
CA LEU A 163 -6.39 -15.51 6.56
C LEU A 163 -5.81 -15.00 7.89
N ARG A 164 -5.44 -15.93 8.79
CA ARG A 164 -4.81 -15.59 10.08
C ARG A 164 -3.39 -15.07 9.91
N ILE A 165 -2.61 -15.70 9.02
CA ILE A 165 -1.26 -15.25 8.70
C ILE A 165 -1.30 -13.83 8.14
N SER A 166 -2.17 -13.57 7.16
CA SER A 166 -2.30 -12.22 6.58
C SER A 166 -2.74 -11.18 7.61
N PHE A 167 -3.69 -11.55 8.50
CA PHE A 167 -4.13 -10.68 9.59
C PHE A 167 -2.96 -10.29 10.51
N TRP A 168 -2.22 -11.26 11.06
CA TRP A 168 -1.12 -10.97 12.00
C TRP A 168 0.02 -10.21 11.34
N LEU A 169 0.33 -10.55 10.09
CA LEU A 169 1.36 -9.87 9.32
C LEU A 169 1.00 -8.40 9.06
N LYS A 170 -0.25 -8.10 8.67
CA LYS A 170 -0.70 -6.71 8.50
C LYS A 170 -0.82 -5.96 9.80
N LEU A 171 -1.31 -6.60 10.86
CA LEU A 171 -1.38 -6.00 12.19
C LEU A 171 0.03 -5.59 12.66
N GLY A 172 1.03 -6.45 12.45
CA GLY A 172 2.42 -6.14 12.75
C GLY A 172 2.90 -4.88 12.03
N PHE A 173 2.66 -4.78 10.71
CA PHE A 173 3.02 -3.58 9.94
C PHE A 173 2.31 -2.33 10.45
N ILE A 174 0.99 -2.38 10.68
CA ILE A 174 0.23 -1.21 11.18
C ILE A 174 0.77 -0.74 12.52
N VAL A 175 1.06 -1.65 13.45
CA VAL A 175 1.61 -1.28 14.76
C VAL A 175 2.98 -0.61 14.61
N VAL A 176 3.86 -1.18 13.78
CA VAL A 176 5.19 -0.60 13.51
C VAL A 176 5.05 0.77 12.84
N GLU A 177 4.20 0.90 11.83
CA GLU A 177 3.98 2.17 11.11
C GLU A 177 3.40 3.25 12.01
N VAL A 178 2.43 2.92 12.87
CA VAL A 178 1.86 3.89 13.81
C VAL A 178 2.91 4.38 14.81
N ILE A 179 3.73 3.47 15.36
CA ILE A 179 4.81 3.85 16.29
C ILE A 179 5.82 4.77 15.60
N LEU A 180 6.27 4.40 14.40
CA LEU A 180 7.21 5.19 13.62
C LEU A 180 6.61 6.55 13.21
N ALA A 181 5.33 6.57 12.79
CA ALA A 181 4.61 7.79 12.41
C ALA A 181 4.49 8.77 13.58
N ILE A 182 4.19 8.28 14.78
CA ILE A 182 4.15 9.12 15.99
C ILE A 182 5.55 9.67 16.27
N ALA A 183 6.59 8.83 16.25
CA ALA A 183 7.96 9.27 16.46
C ALA A 183 8.40 10.34 15.43
N PHE A 184 8.02 10.14 14.16
CA PHE A 184 8.29 11.09 13.08
C PHE A 184 7.55 12.41 13.30
N GLY A 185 6.26 12.37 13.64
CA GLY A 185 5.48 13.57 13.97
C GLY A 185 6.06 14.34 15.16
N VAL A 186 6.56 13.64 16.17
CA VAL A 186 7.27 14.27 17.31
C VAL A 186 8.56 14.95 16.85
N CYS A 187 9.35 14.32 15.97
CA CYS A 187 10.57 14.92 15.43
C CYS A 187 10.27 16.17 14.60
N LEU A 188 9.18 16.17 13.81
CA LEU A 188 8.74 17.35 13.05
C LEU A 188 8.38 18.51 13.98
N VAL A 189 7.60 18.25 15.05
CA VAL A 189 7.20 19.30 16.01
C VAL A 189 8.37 19.84 16.80
N GLN A 190 9.33 18.99 17.17
CA GLN A 190 10.51 19.39 17.93
C GLN A 190 11.68 19.90 17.06
N ASN A 191 11.53 19.94 15.73
CA ASN A 191 12.57 20.31 14.77
C ASN A 191 13.86 19.46 14.92
N ILE A 192 13.69 18.16 15.20
CA ILE A 192 14.79 17.19 15.28
C ILE A 192 15.00 16.58 13.89
N SER A 193 15.54 17.37 12.97
CA SER A 193 15.41 17.13 11.53
C SER A 193 16.14 15.87 11.04
N ASN A 194 17.39 15.61 11.47
CA ASN A 194 18.13 14.39 11.05
C ASN A 194 17.43 13.09 11.49
N ALA A 195 16.89 13.06 12.72
CA ALA A 195 16.13 11.90 13.20
C ALA A 195 14.81 11.77 12.45
N GLY A 196 14.13 12.90 12.17
CA GLY A 196 12.95 12.98 11.33
C GLY A 196 13.19 12.36 9.95
N SER A 197 14.29 12.72 9.29
CA SER A 197 14.65 12.16 7.97
C SER A 197 14.86 10.65 8.03
N ILE A 198 15.62 10.16 9.02
CA ILE A 198 15.81 8.71 9.20
C ILE A 198 14.48 7.98 9.39
N LEU A 199 13.57 8.56 10.19
CA LEU A 199 12.24 7.99 10.41
C LEU A 199 11.39 7.99 9.15
N GLU A 200 11.39 9.07 8.36
CA GLU A 200 10.65 9.15 7.10
C GLU A 200 11.12 8.07 6.10
N TRP A 201 12.43 7.91 5.94
CA TRP A 201 13.01 6.82 5.12
C TRP A 201 12.59 5.45 5.65
N THR A 202 12.66 5.25 6.97
CA THR A 202 12.29 3.98 7.61
C THR A 202 10.83 3.65 7.39
N ILE A 203 9.92 4.60 7.64
CA ILE A 203 8.47 4.46 7.41
C ILE A 203 8.22 4.08 5.94
N SER A 204 8.87 4.77 5.01
CA SER A 204 8.67 4.55 3.58
C SER A 204 9.13 3.15 3.14
N PHE A 205 10.25 2.66 3.68
CA PHE A 205 10.68 1.28 3.42
C PHE A 205 9.76 0.24 4.10
N VAL A 206 9.30 0.49 5.33
CA VAL A 206 8.31 -0.38 6.00
C VAL A 206 7.01 -0.47 5.18
N PHE A 207 6.54 0.66 4.65
CA PHE A 207 5.36 0.74 3.78
C PHE A 207 5.50 -0.15 2.53
N THR A 208 6.71 -0.32 2.00
CA THR A 208 6.98 -1.29 0.92
C THR A 208 6.54 -2.71 1.31
N PHE A 209 6.94 -3.16 2.50
CA PHE A 209 6.63 -4.50 2.97
C PHE A 209 5.15 -4.66 3.32
N TYR A 210 4.53 -3.59 3.83
CA TYR A 210 3.08 -3.52 3.99
C TYR A 210 2.36 -3.73 2.65
N ILE A 211 2.73 -3.01 1.58
CA ILE A 211 2.17 -3.19 0.23
C ILE A 211 2.41 -4.62 -0.25
N ALA A 212 3.64 -5.13 -0.15
CA ALA A 212 4.00 -6.48 -0.57
C ALA A 212 3.17 -7.56 0.15
N SER A 213 2.70 -7.29 1.37
CA SER A 213 1.85 -8.22 2.13
C SER A 213 0.55 -8.59 1.41
N PHE A 214 0.00 -7.72 0.56
CA PHE A 214 -1.23 -7.97 -0.19
C PHE A 214 -1.09 -9.10 -1.21
N VAL A 215 0.14 -9.46 -1.59
CA VAL A 215 0.40 -10.66 -2.40
C VAL A 215 -0.13 -11.92 -1.71
N VAL A 216 -0.02 -12.00 -0.38
CA VAL A 216 -0.50 -13.14 0.41
C VAL A 216 -2.01 -13.28 0.32
N ASP A 217 -2.75 -12.17 0.22
CA ASP A 217 -4.22 -12.17 0.13
C ASP A 217 -4.77 -12.54 -1.23
N LEU A 218 -4.06 -12.12 -2.28
CA LEU A 218 -4.52 -12.29 -3.66
C LEU A 218 -4.03 -13.62 -4.26
N ARG A 219 -2.99 -14.24 -3.70
CA ARG A 219 -2.48 -15.56 -4.12
C ARG A 219 -3.53 -16.68 -4.12
N PRO A 220 -4.37 -16.86 -3.08
CA PRO A 220 -5.40 -17.90 -3.06
C PRO A 220 -6.38 -17.86 -4.22
N ALA A 221 -6.63 -16.68 -4.82
CA ALA A 221 -7.53 -16.52 -5.94
C ALA A 221 -7.08 -17.26 -7.22
N ILE A 222 -5.81 -17.68 -7.30
CA ILE A 222 -5.28 -18.51 -8.39
C ILE A 222 -5.85 -19.93 -8.30
N LYS A 223 -5.93 -20.50 -7.08
CA LYS A 223 -6.39 -21.88 -6.86
C LYS A 223 -7.88 -22.05 -7.17
N THR A 224 -8.72 -21.07 -6.78
CA THR A 224 -10.16 -21.09 -7.10
C THR A 224 -10.47 -20.95 -8.60
N ARG A 225 -9.53 -20.41 -9.40
CA ARG A 225 -9.69 -20.37 -10.87
C ARG A 225 -9.62 -21.77 -11.49
N HIS A 226 -8.69 -22.60 -11.03
CA HIS A 226 -8.53 -23.96 -11.55
C HIS A 226 -9.74 -24.83 -11.23
N MET A 227 -10.29 -24.71 -10.02
CA MET A 227 -11.44 -25.53 -9.60
C MET A 227 -12.72 -25.18 -10.36
N ASN A 228 -13.02 -23.90 -10.55
CA ASN A 228 -14.18 -23.51 -11.37
C ASN A 228 -13.98 -23.86 -12.85
N SER A 229 -12.78 -23.67 -13.40
CA SER A 229 -12.47 -24.07 -14.78
C SER A 229 -12.58 -25.58 -14.99
N PHE A 230 -12.30 -26.40 -13.98
CA PHE A 230 -12.45 -27.85 -14.06
C PHE A 230 -13.93 -28.22 -14.05
N ASN A 231 -14.70 -27.73 -13.07
CA ASN A 231 -16.14 -28.01 -12.99
C ASN A 231 -16.90 -27.58 -14.24
N THR A 232 -16.64 -26.39 -14.80
CA THR A 232 -17.33 -25.94 -16.02
C THR A 232 -16.95 -26.80 -17.24
N LYS A 233 -15.74 -27.36 -17.29
CA LYS A 233 -15.35 -28.30 -18.36
C LYS A 233 -16.03 -29.64 -18.18
N THR A 234 -16.08 -30.17 -16.96
CA THR A 234 -16.76 -31.43 -16.65
C THR A 234 -18.26 -31.33 -16.88
N GLU A 235 -18.92 -30.23 -16.50
CA GLU A 235 -20.35 -29.99 -16.76
C GLU A 235 -20.63 -29.91 -18.27
N ALA A 236 -19.78 -29.23 -19.04
CA ALA A 236 -19.93 -29.16 -20.50
C ALA A 236 -19.69 -30.52 -21.17
N GLU A 237 -18.71 -31.31 -20.70
CA GLU A 237 -18.46 -32.68 -21.19
C GLU A 237 -19.65 -33.62 -20.91
N VAL A 238 -20.27 -33.50 -19.73
CA VAL A 238 -21.48 -34.26 -19.37
C VAL A 238 -22.69 -33.85 -20.23
N GLU A 239 -22.94 -32.55 -20.42
CA GLU A 239 -24.03 -32.08 -21.31
C GLU A 239 -23.85 -32.48 -22.77
N LEU A 240 -22.61 -32.60 -23.25
CA LEU A 240 -22.30 -33.08 -24.59
C LEU A 240 -22.53 -34.59 -24.73
N GLN A 241 -22.30 -35.36 -23.66
CA GLN A 241 -22.48 -36.80 -23.65
C GLN A 241 -23.96 -37.20 -23.57
N ASP A 242 -24.82 -36.42 -22.90
CA ASP A 242 -26.27 -36.63 -22.84
C ASP A 242 -27.02 -36.27 -24.15
N ARG A 243 -26.34 -35.67 -25.13
CA ARG A 243 -26.92 -35.24 -26.41
C ARG A 243 -26.62 -36.18 -27.59
N ILE A 244 -25.85 -37.25 -27.38
CA ILE A 244 -25.50 -38.29 -28.37
C ILE A 244 -26.29 -39.55 -28.07
#